data_AF-A0A0M9AD49-F1
#
_entry.id   AF-A0A0M9AD49-F1
#
_cell.length_a   1.000
_cell.length_b   1.000
_cell.length_c   1.000
_cell.angle_alpha   90.00
_cell.angle_beta   90.00
_cell.angle_gamma   90.00
#
_symmetry.space_group_name_H-M   'P 1'
#
loop_
_entity.id
_entity.type
_entity.pdbx_description
1 polymer ?
#
loop_
_entity_poly.entity_id
_entity_poly.type
_entity_poly.pdbx_seq_one_letter_code
_entity_poly.pdbx_strand_id
1 'polypeptide(L)'
;IVSQSQEGPNPDGSYKWNYESGNGIKAQEEGHLENAGQENEAMNAQGSFSYPSDDGQQISLTYVANEEGFQPQGAHLPTTPEIPPLIQKALEWIAAHPSKEDQNQV
;
A
#
# COMPACT_ATOMS: atom_id res chain seq x y z
N ILE A 1 25.11 -9.40 -1.18
CA ILE A 1 23.95 -9.15 -2.08
C ILE A 1 23.92 -10.32 -3.04
N VAL A 2 22.79 -11.02 -3.13
CA VAL A 2 22.56 -12.19 -3.97
C VAL A 2 22.09 -11.75 -5.36
N SER A 3 21.16 -10.80 -5.41
CA SER A 3 20.70 -10.18 -6.64
C SER A 3 20.37 -8.71 -6.39
N GLN A 4 20.50 -7.91 -7.44
CA GLN A 4 20.07 -6.52 -7.43
C GLN A 4 19.66 -6.15 -8.86
N SER A 5 18.62 -5.34 -9.01
CA SER A 5 18.23 -4.72 -10.27
C SER A 5 17.75 -3.31 -10.00
N GLN A 6 18.05 -2.41 -10.92
CA GLN A 6 17.65 -1.01 -10.87
C GLN A 6 17.34 -0.52 -12.28
N GLU A 7 16.21 0.13 -12.43
CA GLU A 7 15.68 0.72 -13.66
C GLU A 7 15.28 2.16 -13.37
N GLY A 8 15.68 3.08 -14.24
CA GLY A 8 15.46 4.52 -14.08
C GLY A 8 16.51 5.23 -13.21
N PRO A 9 16.23 6.47 -12.76
CA PRO A 9 14.99 7.21 -13.01
C PRO A 9 14.81 7.50 -14.52
N ASN A 10 13.62 7.21 -15.01
CA ASN A 10 13.20 7.48 -16.37
C ASN A 10 12.87 8.98 -16.52
N PRO A 11 12.84 9.52 -17.75
CA PRO A 11 12.51 10.94 -17.97
C PRO A 11 11.13 11.38 -17.46
N ASP A 12 10.21 10.43 -17.30
CA ASP A 12 8.86 10.63 -16.73
C ASP A 12 8.86 10.56 -15.19
N GLY A 13 10.03 10.40 -14.55
CA GLY A 13 10.18 10.29 -13.10
C GLY A 13 9.89 8.89 -12.55
N SER A 14 9.54 7.92 -13.40
CA SER A 14 9.36 6.54 -12.96
C SER A 14 10.68 5.86 -12.63
N TYR A 15 10.67 4.97 -11.65
CA TYR A 15 11.82 4.15 -11.29
C TYR A 15 11.36 2.80 -10.76
N LYS A 16 12.28 1.84 -10.79
CA LYS A 16 12.07 0.53 -10.17
C LYS A 16 13.38 -0.03 -9.66
N TRP A 17 13.38 -0.61 -8.48
CA TRP A 17 14.54 -1.32 -7.95
C TRP A 17 14.12 -2.54 -7.16
N ASN A 18 15.02 -3.51 -7.09
CA ASN A 18 14.90 -4.64 -6.18
C ASN A 18 16.28 -5.13 -5.77
N TYR A 19 16.37 -5.74 -4.60
CA TYR A 19 17.55 -6.46 -4.17
C TYR A 19 17.20 -7.63 -3.26
N GLU A 20 18.10 -8.61 -3.28
CA GLU A 20 18.13 -9.74 -2.36
C GLU A 20 19.50 -9.77 -1.68
N SER A 21 19.49 -9.86 -0.36
CA SER A 21 20.68 -9.98 0.47
C SER A 21 21.04 -11.46 0.70
N GLY A 22 22.28 -11.73 1.13
CA GLY A 22 22.74 -13.09 1.43
C GLY A 22 22.06 -13.70 2.66
N ASN A 23 21.51 -12.86 3.54
CA ASN A 23 20.79 -13.25 4.75
C ASN A 23 19.26 -13.25 4.55
N GLY A 24 18.78 -13.37 3.31
CA GLY A 24 17.36 -13.59 3.01
C GLY A 24 16.47 -12.33 3.06
N ILE A 25 17.03 -11.15 3.33
CA ILE A 25 16.30 -9.89 3.19
C ILE A 25 16.05 -9.64 1.70
N LYS A 26 14.79 -9.37 1.34
CA LYS A 26 14.37 -8.98 0.00
C LYS A 26 13.62 -7.67 0.07
N ALA A 27 13.94 -6.76 -0.83
CA ALA A 27 13.24 -5.49 -0.93
C ALA A 27 13.05 -5.13 -2.40
N GLN A 28 11.91 -4.53 -2.70
CA GLN A 28 11.60 -4.00 -4.01
C GLN A 28 10.71 -2.77 -3.87
N GLU A 29 10.84 -1.86 -4.82
CA GLU A 29 10.00 -0.68 -4.91
C GLU A 29 9.93 -0.24 -6.37
N GLU A 30 8.76 0.22 -6.75
CA GLU A 30 8.55 0.97 -7.97
C GLU A 30 7.84 2.26 -7.61
N GLY A 31 8.20 3.34 -8.28
CA GLY A 31 7.54 4.62 -8.10
C GLY A 31 7.41 5.36 -9.41
N HIS A 32 6.42 6.25 -9.46
CA HIS A 32 6.11 7.09 -10.61
C HIS A 32 5.48 8.40 -10.15
N LEU A 33 5.61 9.43 -10.97
CA LEU A 33 4.86 10.67 -10.76
C LEU A 33 3.41 10.47 -11.19
N GLU A 34 2.49 10.70 -10.25
CA GLU A 34 1.08 10.91 -10.52
C GLU A 34 0.84 12.38 -10.87
N ASN A 35 -0.04 12.62 -11.84
CA ASN A 35 -0.42 13.97 -12.30
C ASN A 35 0.75 14.87 -12.72
N ALA A 36 1.78 14.32 -13.36
CA ALA A 36 2.95 15.07 -13.83
C ALA A 36 2.55 16.32 -14.63
N GLY A 37 3.05 17.49 -14.22
CA GLY A 37 2.75 18.79 -14.84
C GLY A 37 1.42 19.45 -14.44
N GLN A 38 0.73 18.95 -13.40
CA GLN A 38 -0.50 19.54 -12.85
C GLN A 38 -0.28 20.07 -11.42
N GLU A 39 -1.23 20.83 -10.86
CA GLU A 39 -1.11 21.39 -9.50
C GLU A 39 -1.09 20.31 -8.39
N ASN A 40 -1.63 19.13 -8.66
CA ASN A 40 -1.66 17.95 -7.78
C ASN A 40 -0.60 16.91 -8.17
N GLU A 41 0.54 17.36 -8.70
CA GLU A 41 1.68 16.50 -8.97
C GLU A 41 2.20 15.87 -7.67
N ALA A 42 2.23 14.54 -7.63
CA ALA A 42 2.65 13.80 -6.46
C ALA A 42 3.41 12.53 -6.82
N MET A 43 4.34 12.14 -5.95
CA MET A 43 5.04 10.87 -6.10
C MET A 43 4.17 9.75 -5.53
N ASN A 44 3.96 8.70 -6.33
CA ASN A 44 3.38 7.45 -5.87
C ASN A 44 4.46 6.37 -5.90
N ALA A 45 4.69 5.70 -4.79
CA ALA A 45 5.62 4.59 -4.69
C ALA A 45 4.96 3.41 -4.00
N GLN A 46 5.14 2.22 -4.55
CA GLN A 46 4.70 0.99 -3.95
C GLN A 46 5.86 0.02 -3.85
N GLY A 47 5.92 -0.73 -2.76
CA GLY A 47 7.04 -1.62 -2.52
C GLY A 47 6.70 -2.76 -1.59
N SER A 48 7.67 -3.67 -1.49
CA SER A 48 7.63 -4.74 -0.52
C SER A 48 9.00 -4.97 0.11
N PHE A 49 8.97 -5.38 1.36
CA PHE A 49 10.14 -5.70 2.16
C PHE A 49 9.87 -7.01 2.90
N SER A 50 10.83 -7.91 2.91
CA SER A 50 10.75 -9.13 3.69
C SER A 50 12.09 -9.52 4.28
N TYR A 51 12.06 -10.11 5.46
CA TYR A 51 13.24 -10.57 6.18
C TYR A 51 12.91 -11.79 7.04
N PRO A 52 13.88 -12.68 7.28
CA PRO A 52 13.71 -13.75 8.25
C PRO A 52 13.76 -13.19 9.68
N SER A 53 12.80 -13.56 10.52
CA SER A 53 12.83 -13.28 11.96
C SER A 53 13.72 -14.27 12.70
N ASP A 54 14.06 -13.94 13.95
CA ASP A 54 14.84 -14.81 14.84
C ASP A 54 14.15 -16.17 15.09
N ASP A 55 12.82 -16.22 14.97
CA ASP A 55 11.99 -17.43 15.11
C ASP A 55 11.91 -18.26 13.82
N GLY A 56 12.61 -17.85 12.75
CA GLY A 56 12.61 -18.51 11.44
C GLY A 56 11.35 -18.24 10.60
N GLN A 57 10.45 -17.37 11.05
CA GLN A 57 9.31 -16.92 10.26
C GLN A 57 9.76 -15.84 9.27
N GLN A 58 9.27 -15.89 8.04
CA GLN A 58 9.49 -14.80 7.10
C GLN A 58 8.50 -13.68 7.39
N ILE A 59 9.00 -12.53 7.83
CA ILE A 59 8.20 -11.32 8.00
C ILE A 59 8.16 -10.59 6.67
N SER A 60 6.95 -10.22 6.24
CA SER A 60 6.71 -9.43 5.03
C SER A 60 5.93 -8.16 5.34
N LEU A 61 6.27 -7.12 4.60
CA LEU A 61 5.67 -5.80 4.61
C LEU A 61 5.43 -5.39 3.15
N THR A 62 4.23 -4.94 2.83
CA THR A 62 3.94 -4.22 1.59
C THR A 62 3.54 -2.80 1.95
N TYR A 63 3.78 -1.84 1.07
CA TYR A 63 3.39 -0.46 1.32
C TYR A 63 3.01 0.26 0.04
N VAL A 64 2.16 1.27 0.21
CA VAL A 64 1.90 2.33 -0.77
C VAL A 64 2.24 3.66 -0.10
N ALA A 65 2.99 4.51 -0.79
CA ALA A 65 3.38 5.83 -0.37
C ALA A 65 2.89 6.82 -1.45
N ASN A 66 1.87 7.61 -1.12
CA ASN A 66 1.25 8.56 -2.02
C ASN A 66 0.92 9.87 -1.26
N GLU A 67 0.05 10.72 -1.82
CA GLU A 67 -0.41 11.96 -1.19
C GLU A 67 -1.04 11.78 0.20
N GLU A 68 -1.61 10.60 0.46
CA GLU A 68 -2.22 10.25 1.75
C GLU A 68 -1.18 9.74 2.77
N GLY A 69 0.10 9.71 2.39
CA GLY A 69 1.22 9.30 3.22
C GLY A 69 1.61 7.83 3.03
N PHE A 70 2.31 7.28 4.02
CA PHE A 70 2.82 5.91 4.00
C PHE A 70 1.81 4.94 4.60
N GLN A 71 1.37 3.96 3.81
CA GLN A 71 0.32 3.00 4.14
C GLN A 71 0.90 1.57 4.17
N PRO A 72 1.52 1.15 5.29
CA PRO A 72 2.12 -0.16 5.42
C PRO A 72 1.10 -1.24 5.74
N GLN A 73 1.30 -2.43 5.18
CA GLN A 73 0.47 -3.61 5.37
C GLN A 73 1.38 -4.80 5.67
N GLY A 74 1.17 -5.47 6.80
CA GLY A 74 1.94 -6.63 7.21
C GLY A 74 1.33 -7.28 8.43
N ALA A 75 1.40 -8.62 8.51
CA ALA A 75 0.79 -9.39 9.60
C ALA A 75 1.35 -9.06 11.00
N HIS A 76 2.53 -8.44 11.05
CA HIS A 76 3.23 -8.03 12.27
C HIS A 76 2.89 -6.60 12.71
N LEU A 77 2.14 -5.85 11.90
CA LEU A 77 1.74 -4.49 12.24
C LEU A 77 0.51 -4.52 13.14
N PRO A 78 0.37 -3.55 14.05
CA PRO A 78 -0.88 -3.36 14.79
C PRO A 78 -2.02 -3.12 13.80
N THR A 79 -2.96 -4.06 13.71
CA THR A 79 -4.19 -3.84 12.96
C THR A 79 -5.15 -3.02 13.82
N THR A 80 -5.95 -2.18 13.17
CA THR A 80 -7.09 -1.58 13.86
C THR A 80 -8.00 -2.71 14.39
N PRO A 81 -8.58 -2.54 15.58
CA PRO A 81 -9.53 -3.51 16.09
C PRO A 81 -10.69 -3.67 15.09
N GLU A 82 -11.20 -4.90 14.97
CA GLU A 82 -12.32 -5.20 14.08
C GLU A 82 -13.51 -4.28 14.40
N ILE A 83 -14.21 -3.83 13.35
CA ILE A 83 -15.43 -3.03 13.50
C ILE A 83 -16.43 -3.82 14.36
N PRO A 84 -17.00 -3.22 15.43
CA PRO A 84 -17.96 -3.92 16.26
C PRO A 84 -19.15 -4.46 15.43
N PRO A 85 -19.65 -5.67 15.71
CA PRO A 85 -20.66 -6.33 14.87
C PRO A 85 -21.97 -5.55 14.74
N LEU A 86 -22.31 -4.69 15.71
CA LEU A 86 -23.46 -3.78 15.61
C LEU A 86 -23.28 -2.72 14.54
N ILE A 87 -22.07 -2.18 14.36
CA ILE A 87 -21.77 -1.17 13.33
C ILE A 87 -21.80 -1.83 11.96
N GLN A 88 -21.28 -3.05 11.83
CA GLN A 88 -21.37 -3.82 10.59
C GLN A 88 -22.83 -4.09 10.20
N LYS A 89 -23.67 -4.54 11.16
CA LYS A 89 -25.11 -4.72 10.94
C LYS A 89 -25.82 -3.41 10.59
N ALA A 90 -25.41 -2.28 11.18
CA ALA A 90 -25.98 -0.99 10.85
C ALA A 90 -25.63 -0.56 9.42
N LEU A 91 -24.39 -0.78 8.96
CA LEU A 91 -23.97 -0.51 7.58
C LEU A 91 -24.71 -1.40 6.58
N GLU A 92 -24.87 -2.69 6.87
CA GLU A 92 -25.68 -3.62 6.06
C GLU A 92 -27.15 -3.18 6.00
N TRP A 93 -27.71 -2.73 7.13
CA TRP A 93 -29.08 -2.24 7.16
C TRP A 93 -29.24 -0.97 6.34
N ILE A 94 -28.32 -0.01 6.45
CA ILE A 94 -28.32 1.23 5.65
C ILE A 94 -28.20 0.89 4.15
N ALA A 95 -27.30 -0.02 3.79
CA ALA A 95 -27.12 -0.46 2.40
C ALA A 95 -28.38 -1.17 1.84
N ALA A 96 -29.07 -1.95 2.66
CA ALA A 96 -30.31 -2.64 2.28
C ALA A 96 -31.56 -1.74 2.34
N HIS A 97 -31.49 -0.60 3.04
CA HIS A 97 -32.60 0.34 3.22
C HIS A 97 -32.16 1.76 2.83
N PRO A 98 -31.85 2.00 1.54
CA PRO A 98 -31.47 3.32 1.07
C PRO A 98 -32.58 4.34 1.37
N SER A 99 -32.17 5.53 1.78
CA SER A 99 -33.07 6.63 2.07
C SER A 99 -33.77 7.11 0.79
N LYS A 100 -34.95 7.73 0.91
CA LYS A 100 -35.63 8.35 -0.24
C LYS A 100 -34.92 9.61 -0.77
N GLU A 101 -33.95 10.16 -0.02
CA GLU A 101 -33.16 11.34 -0.42
C GLU A 101 -32.04 10.97 -1.40
N ASP A 102 -31.50 9.74 -1.34
CA ASP A 102 -30.52 9.22 -2.32
C ASP A 102 -31.11 9.00 -3.72
N GLN A 103 -32.43 8.85 -3.84
CA GLN A 103 -33.11 8.72 -5.14
C GLN A 103 -33.39 10.06 -5.83
N ASN A 104 -33.01 11.19 -5.22
CA ASN A 104 -33.34 12.51 -5.72
C ASN A 104 -32.11 13.39 -6.01
N GLN A 105 -30.93 12.81 -6.18
CA GLN A 105 -29.78 13.48 -6.80
C GLN A 105 -29.67 13.04 -8.27
N VAL A 106 -30.14 13.92 -9.16
CA VAL A 106 -29.86 13.95 -10.60
C VAL A 106 -28.61 14.75 -10.89
#